data_AF-A0A8H4JSJ0-F1
#
_entry.id   AF-A0A8H4JSJ0-F1
#
_cell.length_a   1.000
_cell.length_b   1.000
_cell.length_c   1.000
_cell.angle_alpha   90.00
_cell.angle_beta   90.00
_cell.angle_gamma   90.00
#
_symmetry.space_group_name_H-M   'P 1'
#
loop_
_entity.id
_entity.type
_entity.pdbx_description
1 polymer ?
#
loop_
_entity_poly.entity_id
_entity_poly.type
_entity_poly.pdbx_seq_one_letter_code
_entity_poly.pdbx_strand_id
1 'polypeptide(L)'
;MTSNTISQLPTSEQREDITARLADLITAIESHSQWTPPNVDRGLFHVWDFVKRSHYIMTELDNIAAGRKVQHPEQIPKNEGVASGSEAALASYTDVCTRSITINEMIQNPRMLVMLGLSNVDFGSAIQEKSAAVQEAVKSAN
;
A
#
# COMPACT_ATOMS: atom_id res chain seq x y z
N MET A 1 8.12 -12.87 -16.95
CA MET A 1 7.88 -11.84 -15.92
C MET A 1 8.81 -10.69 -16.25
N THR A 2 8.31 -9.62 -16.83
CA THR A 2 9.08 -8.40 -17.04
C THR A 2 9.29 -7.76 -15.67
N SER A 3 10.52 -7.77 -15.16
CA SER A 3 10.89 -6.91 -14.03
C SER A 3 10.76 -5.46 -14.49
N ASN A 4 9.67 -4.80 -14.13
CA ASN A 4 9.62 -3.34 -14.17
C ASN A 4 10.58 -2.85 -13.07
N THR A 5 11.82 -2.55 -13.46
CA THR A 5 12.79 -1.96 -12.57
C THR A 5 12.39 -0.51 -12.32
N ILE A 6 11.85 -0.21 -11.14
CA ILE A 6 11.51 1.14 -10.72
C ILE A 6 12.80 1.94 -10.59
N SER A 7 13.02 2.88 -11.51
CA SER A 7 14.27 3.63 -11.63
C SER A 7 14.14 5.10 -11.20
N GLN A 8 12.91 5.58 -10.98
CA GLN A 8 12.63 6.96 -10.62
C GLN A 8 11.43 7.05 -9.67
N LEU A 9 11.38 8.15 -8.90
CA LEU A 9 10.22 8.49 -8.09
C LEU A 9 9.06 8.99 -8.97
N PRO A 10 7.80 8.78 -8.56
CA PRO A 10 6.66 9.32 -9.27
C PRO A 10 6.64 10.85 -9.17
N THR A 11 6.09 11.47 -10.21
CA THR A 11 5.76 12.90 -10.22
C THR A 11 4.76 13.26 -9.11
N SER A 12 4.58 14.55 -8.81
CA SER A 12 3.59 15.00 -7.80
C SER A 12 2.19 14.52 -8.17
N GLU A 13 1.79 14.68 -9.42
CA GLU A 13 0.46 14.27 -9.91
C GLU A 13 0.24 12.76 -9.79
N GLN A 14 1.21 11.93 -10.20
CA GLN A 14 1.13 10.48 -10.05
C GLN A 14 1.06 10.06 -8.58
N ARG A 15 1.80 10.74 -7.70
CA ARG A 15 1.80 10.48 -6.26
C ARG A 15 0.47 10.85 -5.63
N GLU A 16 -0.10 11.99 -6.01
CA GLU A 16 -1.42 12.43 -5.57
C GLU A 16 -2.50 11.42 -6.00
N ASP A 17 -2.47 10.93 -7.25
CA ASP A 17 -3.40 9.92 -7.73
C ASP A 17 -3.26 8.60 -6.96
N ILE A 18 -2.05 8.05 -6.83
CA ILE A 18 -1.82 6.82 -6.05
C ILE A 18 -2.30 6.99 -4.59
N THR A 19 -1.99 8.13 -3.96
CA THR A 19 -2.40 8.42 -2.58
C THR A 19 -3.93 8.48 -2.46
N ALA A 20 -4.61 9.14 -3.40
CA ALA A 20 -6.07 9.20 -3.43
C ALA A 20 -6.71 7.81 -3.59
N ARG A 21 -6.18 6.95 -4.48
CA ARG A 21 -6.67 5.58 -4.66
C ARG A 21 -6.47 4.72 -3.41
N LEU A 22 -5.33 4.87 -2.73
CA LEU A 22 -5.08 4.20 -1.46
C LEU A 22 -6.07 4.66 -0.38
N ALA A 23 -6.38 5.96 -0.31
CA ALA A 23 -7.38 6.51 0.62
C ALA A 23 -8.80 6.00 0.32
N ASP A 24 -9.16 5.89 -0.96
CA ASP A 24 -10.43 5.30 -1.40
C ASP A 24 -10.53 3.83 -0.96
N LEU A 25 -9.46 3.05 -1.14
CA LEU A 25 -9.41 1.64 -0.73
C LEU A 25 -9.52 1.48 0.79
N ILE A 26 -8.81 2.32 1.55
CA ILE A 26 -8.92 2.36 3.02
C ILE A 26 -10.38 2.57 3.43
N THR A 27 -11.04 3.57 2.85
CA THR A 27 -12.44 3.91 3.17
C THR A 27 -13.38 2.75 2.85
N ALA A 28 -13.17 2.04 1.74
CA ALA A 28 -13.98 0.89 1.38
C ALA A 28 -13.79 -0.29 2.33
N ILE A 29 -12.55 -0.56 2.77
CA ILE A 29 -12.27 -1.58 3.77
C ILE A 29 -12.92 -1.23 5.12
N GLU A 30 -12.79 0.03 5.56
CA GLU A 30 -13.40 0.53 6.81
C GLU A 30 -14.94 0.54 6.76
N SER A 31 -15.54 0.49 5.56
CA SER A 31 -16.99 0.39 5.34
C SER A 31 -17.49 -1.07 5.23
N HIS A 32 -16.60 -2.05 5.25
CA HIS A 32 -16.96 -3.45 5.15
C HIS A 32 -17.80 -3.90 6.37
N SER A 33 -18.79 -4.78 6.17
CA SER A 33 -19.72 -5.20 7.24
C SER A 33 -19.02 -5.93 8.40
N GLN A 34 -17.90 -6.59 8.13
CA GLN A 34 -17.05 -7.25 9.14
C GLN A 34 -15.98 -6.32 9.75
N TRP A 35 -15.95 -5.04 9.35
CA TRP A 35 -15.13 -4.03 9.99
C TRP A 35 -15.84 -3.52 11.26
N THR A 36 -15.69 -4.27 12.35
CA THR A 36 -16.37 -3.97 13.62
C THR A 36 -15.38 -3.69 14.75
N PRO A 37 -14.79 -2.48 14.85
CA PRO A 37 -13.89 -2.13 15.94
C PRO A 37 -14.53 -2.33 17.34
N PRO A 38 -13.76 -2.78 18.35
CA PRO A 38 -12.34 -3.13 18.27
C PRO A 38 -12.07 -4.54 17.71
N ASN A 39 -13.11 -5.36 17.50
CA ASN A 39 -13.01 -6.75 17.06
C ASN A 39 -13.08 -6.86 15.53
N VAL A 40 -12.07 -6.31 14.86
CA VAL A 40 -11.97 -6.38 13.39
C VAL A 40 -11.52 -7.79 12.98
N ASP A 41 -12.08 -8.30 11.88
CA ASP A 41 -11.61 -9.54 11.27
C ASP A 41 -10.10 -9.47 10.95
N ARG A 42 -9.36 -10.55 11.27
CA ARG A 42 -7.88 -10.54 11.18
C ARG A 42 -7.36 -10.45 9.74
N GLY A 43 -8.03 -11.09 8.78
CA GLY A 43 -7.67 -11.01 7.37
C GLY A 43 -7.93 -9.60 6.82
N LEU A 44 -9.09 -9.04 7.16
CA LEU A 44 -9.47 -7.68 6.76
C LEU A 44 -8.52 -6.63 7.37
N PHE A 45 -8.20 -6.75 8.66
CA PHE A 45 -7.24 -5.88 9.34
C PHE A 45 -5.84 -5.97 8.73
N HIS A 46 -5.38 -7.16 8.37
CA HIS A 46 -4.07 -7.36 7.75
C HIS A 46 -3.94 -6.59 6.44
N VAL A 47 -4.94 -6.71 5.56
CA VAL A 47 -4.96 -5.97 4.29
C VAL A 47 -5.04 -4.47 4.55
N TRP A 48 -5.91 -4.03 5.46
CA TRP A 48 -6.01 -2.61 5.84
C TRP A 48 -4.69 -2.02 6.34
N ASP A 49 -3.96 -2.72 7.21
CA ASP A 49 -2.67 -2.25 7.73
C ASP A 49 -1.64 -2.09 6.60
N PHE A 50 -1.62 -3.02 5.65
CA PHE A 50 -0.79 -2.90 4.45
C PHE A 50 -1.15 -1.66 3.62
N VAL A 51 -2.44 -1.41 3.37
CA VAL A 51 -2.90 -0.25 2.60
C VAL A 51 -2.59 1.06 3.34
N LYS A 52 -2.85 1.15 4.65
CA LYS A 52 -2.54 2.33 5.49
C LYS A 52 -1.05 2.66 5.49
N ARG A 53 -0.19 1.65 5.63
CA ARG A 53 1.27 1.88 5.60
C ARG A 53 1.74 2.33 4.22
N SER A 54 1.22 1.74 3.15
CA SER A 54 1.51 2.20 1.79
C SER A 54 1.06 3.64 1.57
N HIS A 55 -0.14 4.00 2.03
CA HIS A 55 -0.63 5.38 1.97
C HIS A 55 0.29 6.34 2.74
N TYR A 56 0.65 6.00 3.98
CA TYR A 56 1.54 6.82 4.80
C TYR A 56 2.91 7.02 4.15
N ILE A 57 3.52 5.96 3.59
CA ILE A 57 4.79 6.08 2.85
C ILE A 57 4.65 7.09 1.71
N MET A 58 3.58 7.01 0.91
CA MET A 58 3.34 7.94 -0.20
C MET A 58 3.24 9.40 0.27
N THR A 59 2.60 9.65 1.42
CA THR A 59 2.50 11.00 1.99
C THR A 59 3.84 11.55 2.50
N GLU A 60 4.80 10.68 2.81
CA GLU A 60 6.11 11.05 3.37
C GLU A 60 7.24 11.02 2.34
N LEU A 61 7.01 10.60 1.09
CA LEU A 61 8.06 10.40 0.08
C LEU A 61 8.95 11.65 -0.10
N ASP A 62 8.39 12.86 -0.09
CA ASP A 62 9.18 14.09 -0.22
C ASP A 62 10.01 14.38 1.03
N ASN A 63 9.49 14.04 2.21
CA ASN A 63 10.23 14.19 3.45
C ASN A 63 11.40 13.20 3.50
N ILE A 64 11.17 11.95 3.09
CA ILE A 64 12.21 10.93 2.97
C ILE A 64 13.28 11.39 1.97
N ALA A 65 12.88 11.81 0.77
CA ALA A 65 13.79 12.25 -0.29
C ALA A 65 14.65 13.45 0.14
N ALA A 66 14.05 14.40 0.86
CA ALA A 66 14.73 15.61 1.33
C ALA A 66 15.47 15.45 2.66
N GLY A 67 15.48 14.26 3.29
CA GLY A 67 16.11 14.07 4.60
C GLY A 67 15.39 14.77 5.76
N ARG A 68 14.11 15.11 5.58
CA ARG A 68 13.29 15.73 6.62
C ARG A 68 12.74 14.68 7.58
N LYS A 69 12.40 15.12 8.79
CA LYS A 69 11.77 14.28 9.80
C LYS A 69 10.38 13.84 9.31
N VAL A 70 10.14 12.52 9.31
CA VAL A 70 8.84 11.91 9.08
C VAL A 70 8.06 11.77 10.39
N GLN A 71 6.74 11.65 10.33
CA GLN A 71 5.90 11.62 11.53
C GLN A 71 6.02 10.30 12.34
N HIS A 72 5.99 9.17 11.63
CA HIS A 72 5.99 7.80 12.12
C HIS A 72 7.12 6.97 11.45
N PRO A 73 8.39 7.19 11.82
CA PRO A 73 9.53 6.50 11.20
C PRO A 73 9.48 4.97 11.35
N GLU A 74 8.83 4.45 12.38
CA GLU A 74 8.65 3.02 12.63
C GLU A 74 7.75 2.31 11.60
N GLN A 75 6.94 3.06 10.84
CA GLN A 75 6.06 2.51 9.80
C GLN A 75 6.71 2.44 8.41
N ILE A 76 7.88 3.06 8.25
CA ILE A 76 8.64 3.04 7.00
C ILE A 76 9.60 1.84 7.02
N PRO A 77 9.68 1.05 5.92
CA PRO A 77 10.67 -0.01 5.80
C PRO A 77 12.09 0.50 6.08
N LYS A 78 12.86 -0.26 6.86
CA LYS A 78 14.28 0.01 7.06
C LYS A 78 15.04 -0.50 5.84
N ASN A 79 15.38 0.40 4.91
CA ASN A 79 16.24 0.08 3.76
C ASN A 79 17.69 -0.01 4.26
N GLU A 80 18.44 -1.04 3.85
CA GLU A 80 19.79 -1.50 4.29
C GLU A 80 20.80 -0.42 4.76
N GLY A 81 20.51 0.29 5.85
CA GLY A 81 21.33 1.38 6.39
C GLY A 81 21.04 2.78 5.86
N VAL A 82 20.13 2.96 4.88
CA VAL A 82 19.79 4.28 4.32
C VAL A 82 18.45 4.76 4.90
N ALA A 83 18.51 5.68 5.86
CA ALA A 83 17.32 6.21 6.53
C ALA A 83 16.60 7.33 5.76
N SER A 84 17.29 8.00 4.83
CA SER A 84 16.74 9.15 4.08
C SER A 84 17.57 9.46 2.83
N GLY A 85 17.05 10.37 1.99
CA GLY A 85 17.63 10.72 0.68
C GLY A 85 16.89 10.07 -0.48
N SER A 86 17.26 10.45 -1.71
CA SER A 86 16.58 9.96 -2.93
C SER A 86 16.58 8.43 -3.05
N GLU A 87 17.65 7.76 -2.62
CA GLU A 87 17.75 6.30 -2.62
C GLU A 87 16.76 5.66 -1.63
N ALA A 88 16.67 6.18 -0.40
CA ALA A 88 15.69 5.70 0.57
C ALA A 88 14.26 5.92 0.09
N ALA A 89 13.97 7.08 -0.52
CA ALA A 89 12.66 7.37 -1.08
C ALA A 89 12.31 6.42 -2.23
N LEU A 90 13.27 6.12 -3.12
CA LEU A 90 13.06 5.17 -4.22
C LEU A 90 12.81 3.76 -3.71
N ALA A 91 13.55 3.32 -2.69
CA ALA A 91 13.34 2.02 -2.06
C ALA A 91 11.97 1.94 -1.34
N SER A 92 11.56 3.00 -0.64
CA SER A 92 10.22 3.09 -0.04
C SER A 92 9.10 3.10 -1.09
N TYR A 93 9.27 3.79 -2.21
CA TYR A 93 8.31 3.73 -3.31
C TYR A 93 8.26 2.35 -3.98
N THR A 94 9.40 1.69 -4.13
CA THR A 94 9.49 0.31 -4.62
C THR A 94 8.74 -0.67 -3.72
N ASP A 95 8.83 -0.49 -2.40
CA ASP A 95 8.04 -1.24 -1.42
C ASP A 95 6.53 -0.98 -1.59
N VAL A 96 6.10 0.27 -1.78
CA VAL A 96 4.68 0.59 -2.08
C VAL A 96 4.21 -0.14 -3.36
N CYS A 97 5.03 -0.14 -4.41
CA CYS A 97 4.68 -0.80 -5.66
C CYS A 97 4.53 -2.30 -5.47
N THR A 98 5.47 -2.94 -4.77
CA THR A 98 5.42 -4.37 -4.47
C THR A 98 4.21 -4.72 -3.59
N ARG A 99 3.94 -3.90 -2.57
CA ARG A 99 2.76 -4.04 -1.71
C ARG A 99 1.47 -3.89 -2.48
N SER A 100 1.39 -2.99 -3.46
CA SER A 100 0.17 -2.82 -4.27
C SER A 100 -0.20 -4.10 -5.02
N ILE A 101 0.80 -4.84 -5.52
CA ILE A 101 0.61 -6.14 -6.17
C ILE A 101 0.10 -7.15 -5.14
N THR A 102 0.77 -7.26 -3.99
CA THR A 102 0.38 -8.21 -2.93
C THR A 102 -1.00 -7.92 -2.36
N ILE A 103 -1.34 -6.65 -2.13
CA ILE A 103 -2.66 -6.20 -1.68
C ILE A 103 -3.73 -6.64 -2.68
N ASN A 104 -3.53 -6.32 -3.96
CA ASN A 104 -4.50 -6.69 -5.00
C ASN A 104 -4.64 -8.22 -5.08
N GLU A 105 -3.54 -8.96 -5.06
CA GLU A 105 -3.58 -10.42 -5.09
C GLU A 105 -4.32 -11.02 -3.89
N MET A 106 -4.11 -10.51 -2.67
CA MET A 106 -4.85 -10.98 -1.48
C MET A 106 -6.35 -10.69 -1.56
N ILE A 107 -6.74 -9.57 -2.17
CA ILE A 107 -8.14 -9.16 -2.32
C ILE A 107 -8.84 -9.96 -3.44
N GLN A 108 -8.15 -10.17 -4.56
CA GLN A 108 -8.68 -10.93 -5.71
C GLN A 108 -8.66 -12.44 -5.46
N ASN A 109 -7.68 -12.93 -4.69
CA ASN A 109 -7.50 -14.34 -4.34
C ASN A 109 -7.38 -14.55 -2.81
N PRO A 110 -8.48 -14.43 -2.04
CA PRO A 110 -8.47 -14.49 -0.56
C PRO A 110 -7.93 -15.78 0.05
N ARG A 111 -7.80 -16.86 -0.74
CA ARG A 111 -7.09 -18.09 -0.31
C ARG A 111 -5.66 -17.82 0.15
N MET A 112 -5.01 -16.78 -0.36
CA MET A 112 -3.69 -16.37 0.10
C MET A 112 -3.68 -15.95 1.58
N LEU A 113 -4.75 -15.34 2.08
CA LEU A 113 -4.87 -15.00 3.50
C LEU A 113 -4.88 -16.26 4.37
N VAL A 114 -5.56 -17.31 3.92
CA VAL A 114 -5.58 -18.61 4.61
C VAL A 114 -4.20 -19.24 4.67
N MET A 115 -3.40 -19.13 3.60
CA MET A 115 -2.01 -19.61 3.59
C MET A 115 -1.13 -18.86 4.60
N LEU A 116 -1.48 -17.63 4.95
CA LEU A 116 -0.84 -16.82 5.99
C LEU A 116 -1.43 -17.07 7.40
N GLY A 117 -2.35 -18.04 7.54
CA GLY A 117 -3.01 -18.34 8.82
C GLY A 117 -4.06 -17.31 9.23
N LEU A 118 -4.62 -16.56 8.26
CA LEU A 118 -5.67 -15.56 8.45
C LEU A 118 -7.04 -16.09 7.99
N SER A 119 -8.09 -15.37 8.34
CA SER A 119 -9.45 -15.66 7.89
C SER A 119 -9.59 -15.49 6.37
N ASN A 120 -10.41 -16.34 5.77
CA ASN A 120 -10.85 -16.15 4.40
C ASN A 120 -11.94 -15.07 4.39
N VAL A 121 -11.66 -13.93 3.77
CA VAL A 121 -12.57 -12.77 3.71
C VAL A 121 -13.18 -12.67 2.33
N ASP A 122 -14.49 -12.47 2.26
CA ASP A 122 -15.13 -12.00 1.03
C ASP A 122 -15.08 -10.47 1.01
N PHE A 123 -14.22 -9.90 0.18
CA PHE A 123 -14.01 -8.45 0.13
C PHE A 123 -15.13 -7.69 -0.61
N GLY A 124 -15.95 -8.38 -1.41
CA GLY A 124 -16.95 -7.74 -2.27
C GLY A 124 -16.37 -6.87 -3.40
N SER A 125 -17.21 -6.50 -4.35
CA SER A 125 -16.79 -5.81 -5.59
C SER A 125 -16.19 -4.42 -5.33
N ALA A 126 -16.72 -3.66 -4.37
CA ALA A 126 -16.24 -2.31 -4.10
C ALA A 126 -14.77 -2.27 -3.66
N ILE A 127 -14.33 -3.21 -2.82
CA ILE A 127 -12.93 -3.31 -2.39
C ILE A 127 -12.06 -3.86 -3.53
N GLN A 128 -12.56 -4.85 -4.28
CA GLN A 128 -11.88 -5.42 -5.44
C GLN A 128 -11.61 -4.39 -6.54
N GLU A 129 -12.59 -3.56 -6.89
CA GLU A 129 -12.45 -2.50 -7.89
C GLU A 129 -11.42 -1.45 -7.45
N LYS A 130 -11.44 -1.06 -6.18
CA LYS A 130 -10.51 -0.07 -5.63
C LYS A 130 -9.09 -0.62 -5.50
N SER A 131 -8.92 -1.89 -5.17
CA SER A 131 -7.58 -2.51 -5.16
C SER A 131 -6.98 -2.59 -6.55
N ALA A 132 -7.79 -2.91 -7.55
CA ALA A 132 -7.36 -2.88 -8.94
C ALA A 132 -6.98 -1.45 -9.37
N ALA A 133 -7.77 -0.44 -9.00
CA ALA A 133 -7.48 0.95 -9.31
C ALA A 133 -6.15 1.45 -8.69
N VAL A 134 -5.82 1.02 -7.46
CA VAL A 134 -4.49 1.29 -6.87
C VAL A 134 -3.38 0.65 -7.72
N GLN A 135 -3.55 -0.61 -8.12
CA GLN A 135 -2.55 -1.31 -8.91
C GLN A 135 -2.34 -0.65 -10.29
N GLU A 136 -3.42 -0.21 -10.94
CA GLU A 136 -3.34 0.49 -12.23
C GLU A 136 -2.70 1.87 -12.11
N ALA A 137 -2.98 2.63 -11.04
CA ALA A 137 -2.32 3.90 -10.78
C ALA A 137 -0.80 3.73 -10.59
N VAL A 138 -0.39 2.71 -9.82
CA VAL A 138 1.02 2.34 -9.65
C VAL A 138 1.67 1.90 -10.96
N LYS A 139 1.00 1.07 -11.76
CA LYS A 139 1.51 0.65 -13.08
C LYS A 139 1.68 1.84 -14.03
N SER A 140 0.73 2.77 -14.04
CA SER A 140 0.76 3.96 -14.91
C SER A 140 1.86 4.95 -14.50
N ALA A 141 2.37 4.86 -13.28
CA ALA A 141 3.42 5.70 -12.75
C ALA A 141 4.85 5.15 -12.98
N ASN A 142 5.00 3.94 -13.55
CA ASN A 142 6.27 3.23 -13.72
C ASN A 142 6.50 2.77 -15.15
#